data_AF-A0A6F8ZT95-F1
#
_entry.id   AF-A0A6F8ZT95-F1
#
_cell.length_a   1.000
_cell.length_b   1.000
_cell.length_c   1.000
_cell.angle_alpha   90.00
_cell.angle_beta   90.00
_cell.angle_gamma   90.00
#
_symmetry.space_group_name_H-M   'P 1'
#
loop_
_entity.id
_entity.type
_entity.pdbx_description
1 polymer ?
#
loop_
_entity_poly.entity_id
_entity_poly.type
_entity_poly.pdbx_seq_one_letter_code
_entity_poly.pdbx_strand_id
1 'polypeptide(L)'
;MDGSGSTGEEYRRTVSQLIQGLIDGEEEFVKVMKDFTSHYLHHLDTSPDVPINIINQKETIFRNIKDIMALHERSILPRLSECSTDDDVAMHLVKHAEDFEKYLQYMMGQTQAETCVTDKTIQQYFKHNTETEPEHPKTAVLDVITFLQRPVERIQTYQALLKELIKNKAKCGKSCRLLEDAFSMVSCLPWRSDNLHQVSLIENYPAPLTALGEPVRQGSLTVWEESPEIKTSSRWHQRQVFLFKDCVLLCKLKRDPCMNSDTYAFKNKMKLNDVEVKETVGGDEKSWELWHEHRGSVRRYTLQGHSTLLKLSWLKDLRELQQCSSLTACSPPEFEVLLADCTTKIGQTIKLTCKVKGTPKPVFSWFKDGLALEDSPHHIITADRAGTWCLILDGVTPKDSGQYMCYASSSVGHASTLAKIVVDAPPRFITRLQSACLLEGEDVQFTCSTHSTPLPRIRYGAVNCAGSTDVVS
;
A
#
# COMPACT_ATOMS: atom_id res chain seq x y z
N MET A 1 -52.64 -21.96 17.16
CA MET A 1 -51.38 -22.72 16.96
C MET A 1 -51.37 -23.20 15.51
N ASP A 2 -50.19 -23.28 14.88
CA ASP A 2 -49.91 -23.77 13.50
C ASP A 2 -49.77 -22.78 12.32
N GLY A 3 -49.20 -21.59 12.55
CA GLY A 3 -48.72 -20.71 11.46
C GLY A 3 -47.22 -20.80 11.14
N SER A 4 -46.39 -21.30 12.07
CA SER A 4 -44.92 -21.26 11.98
C SER A 4 -44.28 -22.51 11.37
N GLY A 5 -44.99 -23.64 11.31
CA GLY A 5 -44.47 -24.89 10.72
C GLY A 5 -44.50 -24.91 9.19
N SER A 6 -45.56 -24.37 8.60
CA SER A 6 -45.78 -24.35 7.14
C SER A 6 -44.75 -23.50 6.40
N THR A 7 -44.44 -22.31 6.95
CA THR A 7 -43.49 -21.36 6.34
C THR A 7 -42.04 -21.86 6.38
N GLY A 8 -41.66 -22.62 7.41
CA GLY A 8 -40.32 -23.22 7.53
C GLY A 8 -40.09 -24.40 6.59
N GLU A 9 -41.12 -25.19 6.30
CA GLU A 9 -41.06 -26.29 5.31
C GLU A 9 -41.03 -25.78 3.88
N GLU A 10 -41.85 -24.78 3.57
CA GLU A 10 -41.85 -24.12 2.26
C GLU A 10 -40.50 -23.47 1.95
N TYR A 11 -39.90 -22.80 2.95
CA TYR A 11 -38.55 -22.24 2.83
C TYR A 11 -37.50 -23.31 2.56
N ARG A 12 -37.48 -24.41 3.33
CA ARG A 12 -36.51 -25.51 3.10
C ARG A 12 -36.64 -26.13 1.71
N ARG A 13 -37.88 -26.31 1.22
CA ARG A 13 -38.13 -26.82 -0.13
C ARG A 13 -37.59 -25.85 -1.20
N THR A 14 -37.86 -24.57 -1.04
CA THR A 14 -37.41 -23.53 -1.99
C THR A 14 -35.89 -23.44 -2.03
N VAL A 15 -35.24 -23.41 -0.86
CA VAL A 15 -33.77 -23.40 -0.77
C VAL A 15 -33.17 -24.65 -1.41
N SER A 16 -33.73 -25.83 -1.16
CA SER A 16 -33.24 -27.08 -1.77
C SER A 16 -33.34 -27.05 -3.31
N GLN A 17 -34.44 -26.51 -3.85
CA GLN A 17 -34.60 -26.35 -5.30
C GLN A 17 -33.60 -25.36 -5.91
N LEU A 18 -33.35 -24.24 -5.22
CA LEU A 18 -32.37 -23.23 -5.65
C LEU A 18 -30.95 -23.80 -5.64
N ILE A 19 -30.58 -24.55 -4.59
CA ILE A 19 -29.27 -25.20 -4.48
C ILE A 19 -29.12 -26.26 -5.57
N GLN A 20 -30.14 -27.10 -5.81
CA GLN A 20 -30.07 -28.09 -6.87
C GLN A 20 -29.91 -27.45 -8.25
N GLY A 21 -30.69 -26.41 -8.57
CA GLY A 21 -30.54 -25.68 -9.83
C GLY A 21 -29.17 -25.02 -9.99
N LEU A 22 -28.54 -24.60 -8.89
CA LEU A 22 -27.17 -24.10 -8.90
C LEU A 22 -26.16 -25.18 -9.26
N ILE A 23 -26.29 -26.37 -8.65
CA ILE A 23 -25.44 -27.54 -8.89
C ILE A 23 -25.59 -27.99 -10.35
N ASP A 24 -26.82 -28.16 -10.83
CA ASP A 24 -27.09 -28.57 -12.21
C ASP A 24 -26.47 -27.59 -13.21
N GLY A 25 -26.63 -26.28 -12.96
CA GLY A 25 -26.01 -25.24 -13.79
C GLY A 25 -24.48 -25.17 -13.66
N GLU A 26 -23.91 -25.61 -12.54
CA GLU A 26 -22.46 -25.72 -12.36
C GLU A 26 -21.88 -26.90 -13.14
N GLU A 27 -22.54 -28.05 -13.10
CA GLU A 27 -22.19 -29.23 -13.89
C GLU A 27 -22.24 -28.92 -15.39
N GLU A 28 -23.30 -28.24 -15.84
CA GLU A 28 -23.42 -27.80 -17.23
C GLU A 28 -22.31 -26.83 -17.61
N PHE A 29 -22.03 -25.82 -16.77
CA PHE A 29 -20.96 -24.86 -17.01
C PHE A 29 -19.60 -25.54 -17.13
N VAL A 30 -19.23 -26.41 -16.17
CA VAL A 30 -17.96 -27.15 -16.19
C VAL A 30 -17.87 -28.02 -17.43
N LYS A 31 -18.93 -28.75 -17.77
CA LYS A 31 -18.98 -29.61 -18.95
C LYS A 31 -18.72 -28.81 -20.23
N VAL A 32 -19.47 -27.73 -20.46
CA VAL A 32 -19.34 -26.91 -21.67
C VAL A 32 -17.95 -26.27 -21.76
N MET A 33 -17.43 -25.73 -20.66
CA MET A 33 -16.10 -25.10 -20.62
C MET A 33 -14.98 -26.11 -20.89
N LYS A 34 -15.12 -27.33 -20.34
CA LYS A 34 -14.16 -28.42 -20.52
C LYS A 34 -14.17 -28.97 -21.94
N ASP A 35 -15.34 -29.19 -22.52
CA ASP A 35 -15.50 -29.66 -23.89
C ASP A 35 -14.86 -28.65 -24.86
N PHE A 36 -15.15 -27.36 -24.69
CA PHE A 36 -14.54 -26.32 -25.51
C PHE A 36 -13.03 -26.24 -25.35
N THR A 37 -12.52 -26.24 -24.11
CA THR A 37 -11.09 -26.12 -23.83
C THR A 37 -10.30 -27.32 -24.35
N SER A 38 -10.82 -28.53 -24.15
CA SER A 38 -10.15 -29.77 -24.56
C SER A 38 -10.14 -29.96 -26.08
N HIS A 39 -11.09 -29.34 -26.77
CA HIS A 39 -11.23 -29.45 -28.22
C HIS A 39 -10.62 -28.24 -28.94
N TYR A 40 -11.19 -27.04 -28.78
CA TYR A 40 -10.78 -25.84 -29.50
C TYR A 40 -9.40 -25.34 -29.09
N LEU A 41 -9.12 -25.22 -27.79
CA LEU A 41 -7.81 -24.71 -27.35
C LEU A 41 -6.69 -25.72 -27.65
N HIS A 42 -6.98 -27.01 -27.55
CA HIS A 42 -6.04 -28.07 -27.94
C HIS A 42 -5.77 -28.08 -29.45
N HIS A 43 -6.81 -27.95 -30.28
CA HIS A 43 -6.65 -27.84 -31.74
C HIS A 43 -5.83 -26.60 -32.11
N LEU A 44 -6.07 -25.46 -31.45
CA LEU A 44 -5.27 -24.25 -31.63
C LEU A 44 -3.79 -24.42 -31.22
N ASP A 45 -3.48 -25.35 -30.31
CA ASP A 45 -2.10 -25.65 -29.88
C ASP A 45 -1.40 -26.66 -30.79
N THR A 46 -2.15 -27.51 -31.51
CA THR A 46 -1.60 -28.70 -32.18
C THR A 46 -1.73 -28.68 -33.69
N SER A 47 -2.69 -27.94 -34.24
CA SER A 47 -2.96 -27.92 -35.67
C SER A 47 -2.01 -26.98 -36.42
N PRO A 48 -1.37 -27.42 -37.51
CA PRO A 48 -0.50 -26.58 -38.33
C PRO A 48 -1.28 -25.58 -39.20
N ASP A 49 -2.59 -25.77 -39.36
CA ASP A 49 -3.45 -24.98 -40.25
C ASP A 49 -4.03 -23.73 -39.57
N VAL A 50 -3.63 -23.45 -38.32
CA VAL A 50 -4.11 -22.29 -37.56
C VAL A 50 -3.49 -21.00 -38.13
N PRO A 51 -4.31 -20.02 -38.55
CA PRO A 51 -3.81 -18.72 -39.00
C PRO A 51 -2.91 -18.03 -37.96
N ILE A 52 -1.76 -17.50 -38.40
CA ILE A 52 -0.75 -16.86 -37.53
C ILE A 52 -1.35 -15.70 -36.71
N ASN A 53 -2.30 -14.96 -37.28
CA ASN A 53 -3.00 -13.89 -36.56
C ASN A 53 -3.79 -14.41 -35.35
N ILE A 54 -4.36 -15.62 -35.42
CA ILE A 54 -5.07 -16.25 -34.31
C ILE A 54 -4.09 -16.75 -33.26
N ILE A 55 -2.98 -17.35 -33.67
CA ILE A 55 -1.90 -17.78 -32.75
C ILE A 55 -1.40 -16.58 -31.94
N ASN A 56 -1.12 -15.45 -32.61
CA ASN A 56 -0.63 -14.24 -31.97
C ASN A 56 -1.65 -13.57 -31.03
N GLN A 57 -2.95 -13.78 -31.26
CA GLN A 57 -4.03 -13.20 -30.44
C GLN A 57 -4.61 -14.19 -29.42
N LYS A 58 -4.15 -15.45 -29.40
CA LYS A 58 -4.72 -16.52 -28.57
C LYS A 58 -4.79 -16.14 -27.09
N GLU A 59 -3.68 -15.67 -26.53
CA GLU A 59 -3.60 -15.24 -25.13
C GLU A 59 -4.49 -14.02 -24.84
N THR A 60 -4.66 -13.13 -25.82
CA THR A 60 -5.57 -11.99 -25.73
C THR A 60 -7.03 -12.41 -25.73
N ILE A 61 -7.39 -13.36 -26.60
CA ILE A 61 -8.77 -13.83 -26.81
C ILE A 61 -9.23 -14.67 -25.62
N PHE A 62 -8.42 -15.65 -25.21
CA PHE A 62 -8.82 -16.65 -24.22
C PHE A 62 -8.33 -16.34 -22.80
N ARG A 63 -7.31 -15.48 -22.66
CA ARG A 63 -6.83 -14.99 -21.37
C ARG A 63 -6.60 -16.14 -20.39
N ASN A 64 -7.00 -15.98 -19.13
CA ASN A 64 -6.91 -16.99 -18.08
C ASN A 64 -8.16 -17.92 -18.01
N ILE A 65 -8.86 -18.16 -19.12
CA ILE A 65 -10.07 -19.00 -19.12
C ILE A 65 -9.81 -20.45 -18.65
N LYS A 66 -8.61 -20.98 -18.93
CA LYS A 66 -8.18 -22.31 -18.44
C LYS A 66 -8.12 -22.34 -16.90
N ASP A 67 -7.73 -21.24 -16.27
CA ASP A 67 -7.66 -21.13 -14.80
C ASP A 67 -9.06 -21.01 -14.19
N ILE A 68 -9.99 -20.30 -14.85
CA ILE A 68 -11.41 -20.28 -14.46
C ILE A 68 -12.01 -21.67 -14.57
N MET A 69 -11.80 -22.38 -15.68
CA MET A 69 -12.28 -23.75 -15.83
C MET A 69 -11.73 -24.68 -14.74
N ALA A 70 -10.43 -24.61 -14.46
CA ALA A 70 -9.79 -25.42 -13.43
C ALA A 70 -10.31 -25.12 -12.02
N LEU A 71 -10.60 -23.85 -11.70
CA LEU A 71 -11.25 -23.45 -10.46
C LEU A 71 -12.61 -24.14 -10.31
N HIS A 72 -13.41 -24.11 -11.37
CA HIS A 72 -14.76 -24.66 -11.31
C HIS A 72 -14.77 -26.19 -11.22
N GLU A 73 -13.95 -26.85 -12.03
CA GLU A 73 -13.83 -28.31 -12.05
C GLU A 73 -13.26 -28.88 -10.73
N ARG A 74 -12.23 -28.26 -10.16
CA ARG A 74 -11.47 -28.84 -9.05
C ARG A 74 -11.92 -28.38 -7.67
N SER A 75 -12.50 -27.19 -7.57
CA SER A 75 -12.79 -26.57 -6.27
C SER A 75 -14.26 -26.26 -6.08
N ILE A 76 -14.89 -25.61 -7.06
CA ILE A 76 -16.26 -25.10 -6.90
C ILE A 76 -17.28 -26.24 -6.98
N LEU A 77 -17.31 -27.00 -8.08
CA LEU A 77 -18.30 -28.04 -8.31
C LEU A 77 -18.30 -29.16 -7.25
N PRO A 78 -17.16 -29.78 -6.88
CA PRO A 78 -17.17 -30.88 -5.91
C PRO A 78 -17.76 -30.49 -4.56
N ARG A 79 -17.42 -29.29 -4.06
CA ARG A 79 -17.93 -28.80 -2.77
C ARG A 79 -19.35 -28.28 -2.85
N LEU A 80 -19.79 -27.72 -3.99
CA LEU A 80 -21.19 -27.36 -4.19
C LEU A 80 -22.12 -28.57 -4.07
N SER A 81 -21.68 -29.72 -4.57
CA SER A 81 -22.45 -30.97 -4.50
C SER A 81 -22.67 -31.47 -3.05
N GLU A 82 -21.86 -31.00 -2.10
CA GLU A 82 -21.97 -31.31 -0.68
C GLU A 82 -22.85 -30.30 0.09
N CYS A 83 -23.23 -29.17 -0.52
CA CYS A 83 -24.00 -28.13 0.14
C CYS A 83 -25.45 -28.57 0.37
N SER A 84 -25.95 -28.40 1.60
CA SER A 84 -27.32 -28.76 1.98
C SER A 84 -28.16 -27.57 2.44
N THR A 85 -27.50 -26.47 2.81
CA THR A 85 -28.12 -25.24 3.30
C THR A 85 -27.62 -24.02 2.53
N ASP A 86 -28.34 -22.90 2.66
CA ASP A 86 -27.94 -21.63 2.04
C ASP A 86 -26.66 -21.05 2.67
N ASP A 87 -26.41 -21.29 3.96
CA ASP A 87 -25.16 -20.93 4.63
C ASP A 87 -23.97 -21.75 4.11
N ASP A 88 -24.16 -23.03 3.77
CA ASP A 88 -23.09 -23.85 3.17
C ASP A 88 -22.63 -23.25 1.84
N VAL A 89 -23.58 -22.84 0.99
CA VAL A 89 -23.29 -22.19 -0.29
C VAL A 89 -22.55 -20.87 -0.07
N ALA A 90 -23.02 -20.04 0.87
CA ALA A 90 -22.40 -18.76 1.19
C ALA A 90 -20.95 -18.92 1.68
N MET A 91 -20.74 -19.81 2.66
CA MET A 91 -19.41 -20.09 3.22
C MET A 91 -18.46 -20.64 2.15
N HIS A 92 -18.96 -21.51 1.28
CA HIS A 92 -18.16 -22.07 0.19
C HIS A 92 -17.68 -20.99 -0.78
N LEU A 93 -18.58 -20.11 -1.24
CA LEU A 93 -18.20 -18.99 -2.11
C LEU A 93 -17.20 -18.04 -1.43
N VAL A 94 -17.47 -17.64 -0.19
CA VAL A 94 -16.57 -16.73 0.58
C VAL A 94 -15.20 -17.36 0.80
N LYS A 95 -15.13 -18.67 1.07
CA LYS A 95 -13.86 -19.39 1.23
C LYS A 95 -12.97 -19.32 -0.02
N HIS A 96 -13.57 -19.22 -1.19
CA HIS A 96 -12.88 -19.12 -2.47
C HIS A 96 -12.75 -17.68 -2.99
N ALA A 97 -12.97 -16.65 -2.16
CA ALA A 97 -12.92 -15.25 -2.58
C ALA A 97 -11.62 -14.87 -3.32
N GLU A 98 -10.45 -15.33 -2.86
CA GLU A 98 -9.17 -15.11 -3.54
C GLU A 98 -9.10 -15.82 -4.90
N ASP A 99 -9.72 -16.99 -5.03
CA ASP A 99 -9.78 -17.71 -6.30
C ASP A 99 -10.64 -16.97 -7.33
N PHE A 100 -11.70 -16.27 -6.87
CA PHE A 100 -12.54 -15.43 -7.72
C PHE A 100 -11.82 -14.20 -8.27
N GLU A 101 -10.63 -13.83 -7.78
CA GLU A 101 -9.79 -12.81 -8.44
C GLU A 101 -9.37 -13.21 -9.86
N LYS A 102 -9.40 -14.52 -10.19
CA LYS A 102 -9.23 -15.00 -11.57
C LYS A 102 -10.32 -14.45 -12.50
N TYR A 103 -11.54 -14.24 -12.00
CA TYR A 103 -12.61 -13.60 -12.77
C TYR A 103 -12.35 -12.12 -13.00
N LEU A 104 -11.82 -11.40 -12.01
CA LEU A 104 -11.42 -10.00 -12.20
C LEU A 104 -10.36 -9.90 -13.30
N GLN A 105 -9.33 -10.75 -13.21
CA GLN A 105 -8.28 -10.83 -14.23
C GLN A 105 -8.88 -11.09 -15.62
N TYR A 106 -9.88 -11.98 -15.74
CA TYR A 106 -10.56 -12.33 -17.00
C TYR A 106 -11.48 -11.21 -17.54
N MET A 107 -12.18 -10.47 -16.68
CA MET A 107 -13.07 -9.40 -17.11
C MET A 107 -12.31 -8.16 -17.61
N MET A 108 -11.16 -7.83 -17.02
CA MET A 108 -10.40 -6.59 -17.34
C MET A 108 -10.00 -6.41 -18.82
N GLY A 109 -9.92 -7.50 -19.58
CA GLY A 109 -9.52 -7.53 -20.99
C GLY A 109 -10.56 -8.22 -21.86
N GLN A 110 -11.77 -8.42 -21.35
CA GLN A 110 -12.86 -9.01 -22.14
C GLN A 110 -13.22 -8.13 -23.34
N THR A 111 -13.27 -6.80 -23.18
CA THR A 111 -13.51 -5.88 -24.31
C THR A 111 -12.45 -6.02 -25.40
N GLN A 112 -11.19 -6.23 -25.01
CA GLN A 112 -10.10 -6.47 -25.96
C GLN A 112 -10.28 -7.82 -26.66
N ALA A 113 -10.59 -8.88 -25.91
CA ALA A 113 -10.87 -10.20 -26.47
C ALA A 113 -12.04 -10.16 -27.47
N GLU A 114 -13.15 -9.52 -27.12
CA GLU A 114 -14.31 -9.34 -27.99
C GLU A 114 -13.93 -8.56 -29.26
N THR A 115 -13.16 -7.47 -29.12
CA THR A 115 -12.67 -6.70 -30.27
C THR A 115 -11.79 -7.56 -31.19
N CYS A 116 -10.86 -8.35 -30.64
CA CYS A 116 -10.02 -9.26 -31.42
C CYS A 116 -10.87 -10.26 -32.21
N VAL A 117 -11.89 -10.82 -31.58
CA VAL A 117 -12.79 -11.80 -32.21
C VAL A 117 -13.68 -11.18 -33.29
N THR A 118 -13.86 -9.85 -33.34
CA THR A 118 -14.55 -9.19 -34.47
C THR A 118 -13.73 -9.13 -35.77
N ASP A 119 -12.43 -9.47 -35.74
CA ASP A 119 -11.62 -9.56 -36.95
C ASP A 119 -12.19 -10.60 -37.93
N LYS A 120 -12.35 -10.22 -39.19
CA LYS A 120 -13.01 -11.06 -40.20
C LYS A 120 -12.33 -12.42 -40.39
N THR A 121 -11.00 -12.47 -40.29
CA THR A 121 -10.23 -13.71 -40.46
C THR A 121 -10.47 -14.65 -39.28
N ILE A 122 -10.51 -14.08 -38.07
CA ILE A 122 -10.77 -14.81 -36.83
C ILE A 122 -12.19 -15.36 -36.83
N GLN A 123 -13.18 -14.54 -37.19
CA GLN A 123 -14.57 -14.98 -37.33
C GLN A 123 -14.73 -16.09 -38.37
N GLN A 124 -14.09 -15.97 -39.54
CA GLN A 124 -14.16 -16.98 -40.59
C GLN A 124 -13.56 -18.32 -40.15
N TYR A 125 -12.44 -18.29 -39.43
CA TYR A 125 -11.80 -19.48 -38.90
C TYR A 125 -12.69 -20.20 -37.88
N PHE A 126 -13.21 -19.48 -36.87
CA PHE A 126 -14.08 -20.10 -35.86
C PHE A 126 -15.39 -20.62 -36.48
N LYS A 127 -15.95 -19.90 -37.46
CA LYS A 127 -17.13 -20.35 -38.20
C LYS A 127 -16.84 -21.63 -39.00
N HIS A 128 -15.73 -21.69 -39.72
CA HIS A 128 -15.34 -22.85 -40.51
C HIS A 128 -15.16 -24.11 -39.65
N ASN A 129 -14.43 -24.00 -38.54
CA ASN A 129 -14.21 -25.13 -37.62
C ASN A 129 -15.49 -25.61 -36.94
N THR A 130 -16.44 -24.70 -36.70
CA THR A 130 -17.75 -25.06 -36.14
C THR A 130 -18.61 -25.85 -37.16
N GLU A 131 -18.45 -25.56 -38.46
CA GLU A 131 -19.20 -26.20 -39.55
C GLU A 131 -18.59 -27.55 -39.99
N THR A 132 -17.28 -27.76 -39.82
CA THR A 132 -16.55 -28.95 -40.29
C THR A 132 -16.47 -30.10 -39.29
N GLU A 133 -16.87 -29.91 -38.03
CA GLU A 133 -16.90 -30.95 -37.00
C GLU A 133 -18.32 -31.22 -36.42
N PRO A 134 -19.19 -31.98 -37.13
CA PRO A 134 -20.59 -32.15 -36.74
C PRO A 134 -20.86 -33.23 -35.69
N GLU A 135 -19.86 -34.08 -35.36
CA GLU A 135 -20.09 -35.28 -34.53
C GLU A 135 -20.08 -35.06 -33.01
N HIS A 136 -19.84 -33.83 -32.53
CA HIS A 136 -19.79 -33.54 -31.09
C HIS A 136 -21.06 -32.82 -30.59
N PRO A 137 -21.59 -33.18 -29.41
CA PRO A 137 -23.02 -33.10 -29.10
C PRO A 137 -23.50 -31.69 -28.77
N LYS A 138 -24.25 -31.03 -29.68
CA LYS A 138 -25.14 -29.86 -29.42
C LYS A 138 -24.55 -28.60 -28.74
N THR A 139 -23.31 -28.62 -28.27
CA THR A 139 -22.51 -27.45 -27.84
C THR A 139 -21.93 -26.69 -29.03
N ALA A 140 -21.98 -27.30 -30.22
CA ALA A 140 -21.36 -26.87 -31.47
C ALA A 140 -22.07 -25.73 -32.22
N VAL A 141 -22.83 -24.85 -31.54
CA VAL A 141 -23.47 -23.68 -32.19
C VAL A 141 -23.32 -22.40 -31.36
N LEU A 142 -22.41 -22.37 -30.39
CA LEU A 142 -22.08 -21.09 -29.76
C LEU A 142 -20.92 -20.44 -30.52
N ASP A 143 -21.22 -19.28 -31.09
CA ASP A 143 -20.21 -18.31 -31.52
C ASP A 143 -19.16 -18.15 -30.41
N VAL A 144 -17.89 -18.04 -30.78
CA VAL A 144 -16.77 -17.87 -29.84
C VAL A 144 -17.01 -16.67 -28.92
N ILE A 145 -17.74 -15.64 -29.38
CA ILE A 145 -18.19 -14.52 -28.54
C ILE A 145 -19.09 -14.99 -27.41
N THR A 146 -20.11 -15.81 -27.71
CA THR A 146 -21.02 -16.34 -26.69
C THR A 146 -20.27 -17.23 -25.69
N PHE A 147 -19.27 -17.99 -26.15
CA PHE A 147 -18.41 -18.76 -25.24
C PHE A 147 -17.63 -17.87 -24.28
N LEU A 148 -17.00 -16.79 -24.80
CA LEU A 148 -16.23 -15.85 -23.98
C LEU A 148 -17.08 -15.08 -22.96
N GLN A 149 -18.39 -14.97 -23.19
CA GLN A 149 -19.34 -14.33 -22.26
C GLN A 149 -19.75 -15.23 -21.10
N ARG A 150 -19.69 -16.56 -21.25
CA ARG A 150 -20.16 -17.52 -20.23
C ARG A 150 -19.57 -17.32 -18.82
N PRO A 151 -18.26 -17.05 -18.64
CA PRO A 151 -17.75 -16.75 -17.30
C PRO A 151 -18.44 -15.54 -16.65
N VAL A 152 -18.71 -14.48 -17.41
CA VAL A 152 -19.40 -13.29 -16.88
C VAL A 152 -20.87 -13.59 -16.56
N GLU A 153 -21.54 -14.35 -17.42
CA GLU A 153 -22.90 -14.84 -17.16
C GLU A 153 -22.95 -15.74 -15.92
N ARG A 154 -21.90 -16.52 -15.64
CA ARG A 154 -21.82 -17.36 -14.44
C ARG A 154 -21.78 -16.51 -13.17
N ILE A 155 -21.02 -15.41 -13.18
CA ILE A 155 -21.02 -14.43 -12.07
C ILE A 155 -22.41 -13.83 -11.89
N GLN A 156 -23.11 -13.46 -12.97
CA GLN A 156 -24.48 -12.95 -12.89
C GLN A 156 -25.45 -14.00 -12.33
N THR A 157 -25.25 -15.27 -12.66
CA THR A 157 -26.05 -16.40 -12.14
C THR A 157 -25.88 -16.53 -10.62
N TYR A 158 -24.64 -16.47 -10.11
CA TYR A 158 -24.39 -16.47 -8.67
C TYR A 158 -25.03 -15.25 -7.98
N GLN A 159 -24.95 -14.05 -8.59
CA GLN A 159 -25.60 -12.84 -8.06
C GLN A 159 -27.12 -13.01 -7.96
N ALA A 160 -27.77 -13.55 -8.99
CA ALA A 160 -29.21 -13.76 -9.02
C ALA A 160 -29.65 -14.79 -7.97
N LEU A 161 -28.92 -15.90 -7.86
CA LEU A 161 -29.18 -16.93 -6.87
C LEU A 161 -29.05 -16.38 -5.44
N LEU A 162 -27.93 -15.73 -5.13
CA LEU A 162 -27.67 -15.20 -3.79
C LEU A 162 -28.72 -14.17 -3.38
N LYS A 163 -29.17 -13.31 -4.31
CA LYS A 163 -30.31 -12.40 -4.07
C LYS A 163 -31.59 -13.15 -3.69
N GLU A 164 -31.92 -14.22 -4.42
CA GLU A 164 -33.11 -15.02 -4.10
C GLU A 164 -32.97 -15.78 -2.79
N LEU A 165 -31.78 -16.32 -2.46
CA LEU A 165 -31.52 -16.94 -1.16
C LEU A 165 -31.66 -15.94 0.00
N ILE A 166 -31.07 -14.75 -0.11
CA ILE A 166 -31.21 -13.66 0.88
C ILE A 166 -32.69 -13.30 1.06
N LYS A 167 -33.41 -13.10 -0.04
CA LYS A 167 -34.84 -12.75 -0.01
C LYS A 167 -35.67 -13.83 0.69
N ASN A 168 -35.42 -15.10 0.42
CA ASN A 168 -36.14 -16.20 1.07
C ASN A 168 -35.77 -16.35 2.55
N LYS A 169 -34.48 -16.19 2.90
CA LYS A 169 -34.01 -16.27 4.30
C LYS A 169 -34.51 -15.10 5.15
N ALA A 170 -34.55 -13.89 4.58
CA ALA A 170 -35.08 -12.69 5.22
C ALA A 170 -36.59 -12.80 5.50
N LYS A 171 -37.38 -13.40 4.59
CA LYS A 171 -38.81 -13.67 4.82
C LYS A 171 -39.06 -14.56 6.05
N CYS A 172 -38.10 -15.42 6.39
CA CYS A 172 -38.15 -16.25 7.60
C CYS A 172 -37.62 -15.55 8.86
N GLY A 173 -37.25 -14.26 8.79
CA GLY A 173 -36.70 -13.50 9.91
C GLY A 173 -35.31 -13.98 10.37
N LYS A 174 -34.59 -14.72 9.52
CA LYS A 174 -33.24 -15.23 9.83
C LYS A 174 -32.16 -14.26 9.37
N SER A 175 -30.99 -14.33 10.01
CA SER A 175 -29.82 -13.52 9.62
C SER A 175 -29.34 -13.89 8.22
N CYS A 176 -29.03 -12.88 7.41
CA CYS A 176 -28.55 -13.06 6.04
C CYS A 176 -27.06 -12.72 5.87
N ARG A 177 -26.33 -12.45 6.95
CA ARG A 177 -24.95 -11.89 6.90
C ARG A 177 -24.01 -12.67 5.99
N LEU A 178 -23.94 -13.99 6.12
CA LEU A 178 -23.05 -14.82 5.29
C LEU A 178 -23.41 -14.75 3.80
N LEU A 179 -24.69 -14.76 3.48
CA LEU A 179 -25.17 -14.61 2.10
C LEU A 179 -24.92 -13.20 1.56
N GLU A 180 -25.06 -12.16 2.40
CA GLU A 180 -24.75 -10.78 2.05
C GLU A 180 -23.24 -10.60 1.77
N ASP A 181 -22.38 -11.24 2.57
CA ASP A 181 -20.92 -11.25 2.36
C ASP A 181 -20.56 -11.94 1.03
N ALA A 182 -21.13 -13.13 0.78
CA ALA A 182 -20.95 -13.84 -0.49
C ALA A 182 -21.47 -13.03 -1.69
N PHE A 183 -22.64 -12.40 -1.54
CA PHE A 183 -23.24 -11.56 -2.57
C PHE A 183 -22.38 -10.33 -2.86
N SER A 184 -21.85 -9.68 -1.82
CA SER A 184 -20.94 -8.55 -1.95
C SER A 184 -19.68 -8.96 -2.71
N MET A 185 -19.05 -10.09 -2.34
CA MET A 185 -17.84 -10.60 -3.00
C MET A 185 -18.05 -10.78 -4.51
N VAL A 186 -19.10 -11.49 -4.92
CA VAL A 186 -19.38 -11.76 -6.34
C VAL A 186 -19.85 -10.51 -7.09
N SER A 187 -20.57 -9.61 -6.42
CA SER A 187 -21.06 -8.35 -7.01
C SER A 187 -19.97 -7.31 -7.20
N CYS A 188 -18.90 -7.37 -6.39
CA CYS A 188 -17.76 -6.47 -6.52
C CYS A 188 -16.92 -6.75 -7.78
N LEU A 189 -16.89 -7.97 -8.33
CA LEU A 189 -15.98 -8.32 -9.43
C LEU A 189 -16.23 -7.50 -10.72
N PRO A 190 -17.46 -7.43 -11.28
CA PRO A 190 -17.69 -6.65 -12.50
C PRO A 190 -17.45 -5.15 -12.27
N TRP A 191 -17.82 -4.65 -11.10
CA TRP A 191 -17.60 -3.25 -10.72
C TRP A 191 -16.10 -2.92 -10.58
N ARG A 192 -15.30 -3.80 -9.95
CA ARG A 192 -13.84 -3.67 -9.87
C ARG A 192 -13.19 -3.72 -11.26
N SER A 193 -13.69 -4.57 -12.15
CA SER A 193 -13.23 -4.65 -13.54
C SER A 193 -13.49 -3.35 -14.30
N ASP A 194 -14.70 -2.80 -14.23
CA ASP A 194 -15.03 -1.50 -14.85
C ASP A 194 -14.16 -0.39 -14.28
N ASN A 195 -13.99 -0.34 -12.96
CA ASN A 195 -13.10 0.62 -12.31
C ASN A 195 -11.67 0.58 -12.84
N LEU A 196 -11.07 -0.61 -12.95
CA LEU A 196 -9.72 -0.77 -13.48
C LEU A 196 -9.64 -0.39 -14.96
N HIS A 197 -10.68 -0.71 -15.75
CA HIS A 197 -10.77 -0.27 -17.13
C HIS A 197 -10.80 1.27 -17.23
N GLN A 198 -11.65 1.95 -16.46
CA GLN A 198 -11.69 3.43 -16.44
C GLN A 198 -10.35 4.04 -16.02
N VAL A 199 -9.64 3.43 -15.07
CA VAL A 199 -8.28 3.86 -14.70
C VAL A 199 -7.30 3.70 -15.86
N SER A 200 -7.40 2.63 -16.64
CA SER A 200 -6.53 2.40 -17.83
C SER A 200 -6.70 3.46 -18.92
N LEU A 201 -7.85 4.16 -18.94
CA LEU A 201 -8.16 5.24 -19.87
C LEU A 201 -7.59 6.61 -19.41
N ILE A 202 -6.84 6.66 -18.30
CA ILE A 202 -6.19 7.88 -17.82
C ILE A 202 -4.94 8.20 -18.65
N GLU A 203 -4.92 9.37 -19.27
CA GLU A 203 -3.81 9.88 -20.06
C GLU A 203 -2.97 10.91 -19.29
N ASN A 204 -1.70 11.05 -19.67
CA ASN A 204 -0.76 12.06 -19.16
C ASN A 204 -0.47 11.97 -17.65
N TYR A 205 -0.66 10.80 -17.04
CA TYR A 205 -0.20 10.54 -15.69
C TYR A 205 1.33 10.31 -15.69
N PRO A 206 2.12 10.93 -14.79
CA PRO A 206 3.58 10.93 -14.88
C PRO A 206 4.26 9.61 -14.45
N ALA A 207 3.50 8.61 -14.04
CA ALA A 207 4.00 7.33 -13.54
C ALA A 207 3.14 6.17 -14.09
N PRO A 208 3.56 4.90 -13.92
CA PRO A 208 2.70 3.76 -14.26
C PRO A 208 1.41 3.78 -13.44
N LEU A 209 0.26 3.68 -14.12
CA LEU A 209 -1.06 3.65 -13.47
C LEU A 209 -1.24 2.44 -12.55
N THR A 210 -0.52 1.34 -12.81
CA THR A 210 -0.50 0.14 -11.95
C THR A 210 -0.06 0.45 -10.52
N ALA A 211 0.76 1.49 -10.31
CA ALA A 211 1.19 1.90 -8.97
C ALA A 211 0.08 2.57 -8.14
N LEU A 212 -1.04 2.97 -8.75
CA LEU A 212 -2.20 3.51 -8.05
C LEU A 212 -3.03 2.41 -7.38
N GLY A 213 -2.92 1.17 -7.87
CA GLY A 213 -3.78 0.06 -7.46
C GLY A 213 -5.23 0.22 -7.91
N GLU A 214 -6.13 -0.49 -7.24
CA GLU A 214 -7.57 -0.40 -7.49
C GLU A 214 -8.17 0.86 -6.86
N PRO A 215 -9.02 1.61 -7.59
CA PRO A 215 -9.73 2.72 -7.00
C PRO A 215 -10.79 2.19 -6.04
N VAL A 216 -10.85 2.77 -4.84
CA VAL A 216 -11.88 2.55 -3.83
C VAL A 216 -13.22 3.11 -4.30
N ARG A 217 -13.18 4.20 -5.07
CA ARG A 217 -14.37 4.83 -5.66
C ARG A 217 -13.97 5.66 -6.87
N GLN A 218 -14.91 5.86 -7.78
CA GLN A 218 -14.83 6.93 -8.76
C GLN A 218 -16.20 7.58 -9.00
N GLY A 219 -16.19 8.76 -9.64
CA GLY A 219 -17.43 9.42 -10.06
C GLY A 219 -17.19 10.79 -10.66
N SER A 220 -18.18 11.26 -11.42
CA SER A 220 -18.18 12.61 -11.99
C SER A 220 -18.65 13.61 -10.94
N LEU A 221 -17.80 14.59 -10.63
CA LEU A 221 -18.07 15.66 -9.65
C LEU A 221 -17.78 17.03 -10.27
N THR A 222 -18.48 18.05 -9.79
CA THR A 222 -18.15 19.44 -10.10
C THR A 222 -17.10 19.91 -9.11
N VAL A 223 -15.95 20.39 -9.59
CA VAL A 223 -14.81 20.77 -8.76
C VAL A 223 -14.45 22.23 -8.99
N TRP A 224 -14.30 22.97 -7.90
CA TRP A 224 -13.74 24.30 -7.84
C TRP A 224 -12.35 24.23 -7.20
N GLU A 225 -11.33 24.76 -7.85
CA GLU A 225 -9.93 24.74 -7.39
C GLU A 225 -9.49 26.15 -7.02
N GLU A 226 -9.11 26.35 -5.75
CA GLU A 226 -8.50 27.58 -5.26
C GLU A 226 -6.98 27.39 -5.13
N SER A 227 -6.20 28.19 -5.86
CA SER A 227 -4.74 28.23 -5.75
C SER A 227 -4.27 29.67 -5.48
N PRO A 228 -3.44 29.91 -4.46
CA PRO A 228 -2.90 31.24 -4.15
C PRO A 228 -1.99 31.80 -5.25
N GLU A 229 -1.36 30.94 -6.05
CA GLU A 229 -0.32 31.29 -7.03
C GLU A 229 -0.86 31.53 -8.44
N ILE A 230 -2.14 31.18 -8.70
CA ILE A 230 -2.73 31.21 -10.03
C ILE A 230 -4.07 31.94 -9.97
N LYS A 231 -4.19 33.08 -10.68
CA LYS A 231 -5.45 33.82 -10.92
C LYS A 231 -6.49 33.04 -11.77
N THR A 232 -6.38 31.72 -11.88
CA THR A 232 -7.25 30.93 -12.76
C THR A 232 -7.70 29.63 -12.09
N SER A 233 -8.81 29.74 -11.37
CA SER A 233 -10.03 28.99 -11.72
C SER A 233 -11.24 29.71 -11.14
N SER A 234 -11.66 30.84 -11.72
CA SER A 234 -12.90 31.55 -11.34
C SER A 234 -14.19 30.79 -11.71
N ARG A 235 -14.11 29.48 -11.97
CA ARG A 235 -15.24 28.68 -12.44
C ARG A 235 -15.19 27.24 -11.97
N TRP A 236 -16.37 26.68 -11.81
CA TRP A 236 -16.60 25.26 -11.60
C TRP A 236 -16.22 24.45 -12.84
N HIS A 237 -15.67 23.27 -12.62
CA HIS A 237 -15.31 22.36 -13.69
C HIS A 237 -15.80 20.94 -13.43
N GLN A 238 -16.34 20.27 -14.45
CA GLN A 238 -16.60 18.84 -14.37
C GLN A 238 -15.28 18.06 -14.36
N ARG A 239 -15.13 17.15 -13.39
CA ARG A 239 -14.00 16.25 -13.25
C ARG A 239 -14.49 14.83 -13.00
N GLN A 240 -13.84 13.86 -13.62
CA GLN A 240 -13.87 12.49 -13.14
C GLN A 240 -12.90 12.42 -11.96
N VAL A 241 -13.40 12.03 -10.79
CA VAL A 241 -12.61 11.90 -9.58
C VAL A 241 -12.42 10.43 -9.27
N PHE A 242 -11.19 10.03 -9.03
CA PHE A 242 -10.83 8.67 -8.62
C PHE A 242 -10.24 8.71 -7.22
N LEU A 243 -10.81 7.96 -6.29
CA LEU A 243 -10.31 7.77 -4.93
C LEU A 243 -9.57 6.44 -4.86
N PHE A 244 -8.29 6.48 -4.54
CA PHE A 244 -7.44 5.32 -4.26
C PHE A 244 -7.09 5.30 -2.77
N LYS A 245 -6.49 4.19 -2.32
CA LYS A 245 -6.07 4.02 -0.91
C LYS A 245 -5.19 5.18 -0.40
N ASP A 246 -4.26 5.66 -1.23
CA ASP A 246 -3.27 6.65 -0.82
C ASP A 246 -3.44 8.03 -1.48
N CYS A 247 -4.37 8.18 -2.42
CA CYS A 247 -4.54 9.44 -3.14
C CYS A 247 -5.90 9.62 -3.81
N VAL A 248 -6.24 10.88 -4.07
CA VAL A 248 -7.36 11.30 -4.91
C VAL A 248 -6.81 11.87 -6.22
N LEU A 249 -7.29 11.39 -7.36
CA LEU A 249 -6.97 11.92 -8.67
C LEU A 249 -8.14 12.72 -9.24
N LEU A 250 -7.83 13.88 -9.82
CA LEU A 250 -8.75 14.69 -10.60
C LEU A 250 -8.39 14.57 -12.08
N CYS A 251 -9.33 14.10 -12.89
CA CYS A 251 -9.18 13.97 -14.33
C CYS A 251 -10.26 14.74 -15.09
N LYS A 252 -9.94 15.20 -16.30
CA LYS A 252 -10.88 15.82 -17.23
C LYS A 252 -11.29 14.80 -18.29
N LEU A 253 -12.59 14.51 -18.39
CA LEU A 253 -13.14 13.72 -19.48
C LEU A 253 -12.82 14.37 -20.83
N LYS A 254 -12.28 13.58 -21.75
CA LYS A 254 -12.10 13.89 -23.16
C LYS A 254 -12.99 12.94 -23.95
N ARG A 255 -13.88 13.51 -24.75
CA ARG A 255 -14.65 12.77 -25.74
C ARG A 255 -13.93 12.89 -27.06
N ASP A 256 -13.51 11.78 -27.63
CA ASP A 256 -12.98 11.76 -29.00
C ASP A 256 -14.15 11.46 -29.95
N PRO A 257 -14.50 12.37 -30.89
CA PRO A 257 -15.55 12.09 -31.87
C PRO A 257 -15.20 10.95 -32.84
N CYS A 258 -13.92 10.61 -32.98
CA CYS A 258 -13.41 9.62 -33.92
C CYS A 258 -13.18 8.24 -33.29
N MET A 259 -12.89 8.19 -31.99
CA MET A 259 -12.73 6.95 -31.23
C MET A 259 -13.98 6.69 -30.40
N ASN A 260 -14.53 5.49 -30.47
CA ASN A 260 -15.75 5.11 -29.75
C ASN A 260 -15.54 4.95 -28.22
N SER A 261 -14.50 5.59 -27.65
CA SER A 261 -14.09 5.47 -26.25
C SER A 261 -13.72 6.83 -25.67
N ASP A 262 -14.31 7.16 -24.52
CA ASP A 262 -13.94 8.32 -23.73
C ASP A 262 -12.58 8.12 -23.04
N THR A 263 -11.76 9.17 -22.92
CA THR A 263 -10.49 9.12 -22.17
C THR A 263 -10.43 10.17 -21.05
N TYR A 264 -9.52 10.00 -20.09
CA TYR A 264 -9.42 10.87 -18.92
C TYR A 264 -8.06 11.56 -18.84
N ALA A 265 -8.01 12.85 -19.15
CA ALA A 265 -6.77 13.62 -19.02
C ALA A 265 -6.48 13.96 -17.55
N PHE A 266 -5.37 13.47 -17.01
CA PHE A 266 -4.90 13.81 -15.67
C PHE A 266 -4.77 15.33 -15.47
N LYS A 267 -5.22 15.82 -14.30
CA LYS A 267 -5.11 17.23 -13.89
C LYS A 267 -4.42 17.42 -12.56
N ASN A 268 -4.79 16.65 -11.54
CA ASN A 268 -4.22 16.84 -10.22
C ASN A 268 -4.25 15.55 -9.39
N LYS A 269 -3.34 15.45 -8.42
CA LYS A 269 -3.22 14.35 -7.46
C LYS A 269 -3.08 14.93 -6.07
N MET A 270 -3.93 14.48 -5.15
CA MET A 270 -3.86 14.81 -3.73
C MET A 270 -3.49 13.54 -2.96
N LYS A 271 -2.46 13.60 -2.10
CA LYS A 271 -2.09 12.47 -1.24
C LYS A 271 -3.04 12.42 -0.05
N LEU A 272 -3.65 11.28 0.21
CA LEU A 272 -4.73 11.20 1.19
C LEU A 272 -4.27 11.51 2.63
N ASN A 273 -3.02 11.18 2.96
CA ASN A 273 -2.41 11.49 4.26
C ASN A 273 -2.13 12.99 4.47
N ASP A 274 -2.05 13.77 3.40
CA ASP A 274 -1.77 15.21 3.46
C ASP A 274 -3.05 16.05 3.30
N VAL A 275 -4.21 15.41 3.11
CA VAL A 275 -5.49 16.05 2.82
C VAL A 275 -6.34 16.13 4.08
N GLU A 276 -6.81 17.33 4.39
CA GLU A 276 -7.87 17.56 5.36
C GLU A 276 -9.23 17.67 4.67
N VAL A 277 -10.27 17.17 5.34
CA VAL A 277 -11.65 17.12 4.81
C VAL A 277 -12.53 18.07 5.63
N LYS A 278 -13.20 19.00 4.94
CA LYS A 278 -14.19 19.88 5.53
C LYS A 278 -15.56 19.57 4.94
N GLU A 279 -16.45 19.08 5.80
CA GLU A 279 -17.75 18.53 5.39
C GLU A 279 -18.81 19.60 5.09
N THR A 280 -18.63 20.81 5.61
CA THR A 280 -19.60 21.90 5.46
C THR A 280 -18.97 23.06 4.70
N VAL A 281 -19.54 23.38 3.54
CA VAL A 281 -19.09 24.49 2.69
C VAL A 281 -20.26 25.42 2.42
N GLY A 282 -20.22 26.62 3.01
CA GLY A 282 -21.12 27.73 2.65
C GLY A 282 -22.63 27.45 2.74
N GLY A 283 -23.07 26.45 3.52
CA GLY A 283 -24.48 26.04 3.61
C GLY A 283 -24.97 25.13 2.48
N ASP A 284 -24.10 24.73 1.54
CA ASP A 284 -24.45 23.75 0.51
C ASP A 284 -24.31 22.31 1.05
N GLU A 285 -25.45 21.65 1.22
CA GLU A 285 -25.52 20.28 1.71
C GLU A 285 -24.89 19.24 0.77
N LYS A 286 -24.65 19.59 -0.50
CA LYS A 286 -24.08 18.69 -1.52
C LYS A 286 -22.59 18.89 -1.76
N SER A 287 -22.00 19.92 -1.15
CA SER A 287 -20.59 20.26 -1.32
C SER A 287 -19.75 19.90 -0.10
N TRP A 288 -18.50 19.52 -0.34
CA TRP A 288 -17.46 19.32 0.67
C TRP A 288 -16.12 19.86 0.13
N GLU A 289 -15.18 20.11 1.01
CA GLU A 289 -13.87 20.67 0.66
C GLU A 289 -12.76 19.71 1.06
N LEU A 290 -11.81 19.52 0.14
CA LEU A 290 -10.53 18.85 0.38
C LEU A 290 -9.44 19.91 0.27
N TRP A 291 -8.54 19.97 1.23
CA TRP A 291 -7.42 20.90 1.13
C TRP A 291 -6.15 20.28 1.69
N HIS A 292 -5.02 20.74 1.16
CA HIS A 292 -3.71 20.31 1.62
C HIS A 292 -2.72 21.47 1.53
N GLU A 293 -1.73 21.46 2.41
CA GLU A 293 -0.62 22.42 2.36
C GLU A 293 0.55 21.80 1.60
N HIS A 294 1.09 22.52 0.62
CA HIS A 294 2.28 22.10 -0.11
C HIS A 294 3.24 23.28 -0.27
N ARG A 295 4.43 23.16 0.33
CA ARG A 295 5.51 24.18 0.28
C ARG A 295 5.05 25.58 0.72
N GLY A 296 4.21 25.67 1.75
CA GLY A 296 3.68 26.94 2.29
C GLY A 296 2.50 27.53 1.49
N SER A 297 1.98 26.79 0.50
CA SER A 297 0.83 27.17 -0.32
C SER A 297 -0.33 26.22 -0.01
N VAL A 298 -1.47 26.76 0.43
CA VAL A 298 -2.68 25.97 0.69
C VAL A 298 -3.47 25.83 -0.60
N ARG A 299 -3.71 24.60 -1.04
CA ARG A 299 -4.60 24.30 -2.17
C ARG A 299 -5.93 23.80 -1.63
N ARG A 300 -7.04 24.39 -2.09
CA ARG A 300 -8.39 23.96 -1.73
C ARG A 300 -9.15 23.49 -2.94
N TYR A 301 -9.91 22.43 -2.77
CA TYR A 301 -10.78 21.82 -3.76
C TYR A 301 -12.16 21.73 -3.15
N THR A 302 -13.12 22.49 -3.67
CA THR A 302 -14.54 22.32 -3.32
C THR A 302 -15.16 21.38 -4.33
N LEU A 303 -15.61 20.22 -3.85
CA LEU A 303 -16.27 19.19 -4.66
C LEU A 303 -17.77 19.24 -4.39
N GLN A 304 -18.57 19.17 -5.46
CA GLN A 304 -20.02 19.15 -5.40
C GLN A 304 -20.57 17.91 -6.10
N GLY A 305 -21.40 17.16 -5.38
CA GLY A 305 -22.14 16.02 -5.90
C GLY A 305 -23.55 16.38 -6.39
N HIS A 306 -24.21 15.47 -7.10
CA HIS A 306 -25.60 15.67 -7.53
C HIS A 306 -26.63 15.46 -6.41
N SER A 307 -26.26 14.81 -5.31
CA SER A 307 -27.13 14.57 -4.14
C SER A 307 -26.34 14.57 -2.83
N THR A 308 -27.04 14.84 -1.72
CA THR A 308 -26.48 14.75 -0.36
C THR A 308 -26.01 13.33 -0.05
N LEU A 309 -26.73 12.32 -0.54
CA LEU A 309 -26.34 10.91 -0.39
C LEU A 309 -25.00 10.60 -1.07
N LEU A 310 -24.75 11.15 -2.26
CA LEU A 310 -23.46 11.00 -2.94
C LEU A 310 -22.34 11.58 -2.07
N LYS A 311 -22.49 12.82 -1.60
CA LYS A 311 -21.52 13.46 -0.69
C LYS A 311 -21.25 12.60 0.54
N LEU A 312 -22.30 12.16 1.25
CA LEU A 312 -22.15 11.34 2.45
C LEU A 312 -21.43 10.02 2.17
N SER A 313 -21.69 9.41 1.01
CA SER A 313 -21.02 8.19 0.55
C SER A 313 -19.53 8.43 0.29
N TRP A 314 -19.16 9.54 -0.36
CA TRP A 314 -17.75 9.93 -0.55
C TRP A 314 -17.04 10.24 0.78
N LEU A 315 -17.69 10.98 1.67
CA LEU A 315 -17.13 11.31 2.99
C LEU A 315 -16.93 10.06 3.86
N LYS A 316 -17.82 9.08 3.76
CA LYS A 316 -17.66 7.78 4.45
C LYS A 316 -16.36 7.10 4.02
N ASP A 317 -16.16 6.90 2.72
CA ASP A 317 -14.96 6.22 2.21
C ASP A 317 -13.67 7.00 2.51
N LEU A 318 -13.70 8.34 2.38
CA LEU A 318 -12.56 9.19 2.74
C LEU A 318 -12.17 9.02 4.21
N ARG A 319 -13.15 9.04 5.13
CA ARG A 319 -12.90 8.85 6.57
C ARG A 319 -12.39 7.43 6.86
N GLU A 320 -12.98 6.40 6.25
CA GLU A 320 -12.54 5.02 6.42
C GLU A 320 -11.08 4.83 5.96
N LEU A 321 -10.71 5.43 4.83
CA LEU A 321 -9.33 5.37 4.34
C LEU A 321 -8.36 6.19 5.20
N GLN A 322 -8.75 7.36 5.70
CA GLN A 322 -7.94 8.15 6.64
C GLN A 322 -7.77 7.44 8.00
N GLN A 323 -8.78 6.69 8.44
CA GLN A 323 -8.71 5.84 9.63
C GLN A 323 -7.82 4.61 9.38
N CYS A 324 -7.95 3.95 8.23
CA CYS A 324 -7.10 2.83 7.84
C CYS A 324 -5.64 3.24 7.61
N SER A 325 -5.37 4.44 7.10
CA SER A 325 -3.99 4.94 6.98
C SER A 325 -3.37 5.31 8.33
N SER A 326 -4.19 5.60 9.35
CA SER A 326 -3.75 5.67 10.76
C SER A 326 -3.41 4.28 11.36
N LEU A 327 -3.95 3.20 10.78
CA LEU A 327 -3.60 1.80 11.07
C LEU A 327 -2.41 1.33 10.22
N THR A 328 -1.46 2.22 9.90
CA THR A 328 -0.16 1.83 9.33
C THR A 328 0.44 0.66 10.11
N ALA A 329 0.90 -0.37 9.39
CA ALA A 329 1.68 -1.46 9.95
C ALA A 329 2.80 -0.86 10.80
N CYS A 330 2.64 -0.99 12.11
CA CYS A 330 3.55 -0.35 13.04
C CYS A 330 4.92 -1.02 12.88
N SER A 331 5.96 -0.21 12.67
CA SER A 331 7.33 -0.69 12.57
C SER A 331 8.10 -0.21 13.80
N PRO A 332 8.78 -1.11 14.53
CA PRO A 332 9.61 -0.72 15.65
C PRO A 332 10.73 0.22 15.18
N PRO A 333 11.26 1.08 16.05
CA PRO A 333 12.38 1.95 15.71
C PRO A 333 13.58 1.14 15.20
N GLU A 334 14.16 1.53 14.07
CA GLU A 334 15.35 0.88 13.49
C GLU A 334 16.33 1.96 12.99
N PHE A 335 17.58 1.90 13.44
CA PHE A 335 18.61 2.88 13.06
C PHE A 335 19.14 2.59 11.66
N GLU A 336 18.90 3.50 10.73
CA GLU A 336 19.50 3.48 9.38
C GLU A 336 20.96 3.97 9.41
N VAL A 337 21.25 4.92 10.32
CA VAL A 337 22.59 5.46 10.54
C VAL A 337 22.89 5.39 12.03
N LEU A 338 23.88 4.59 12.39
CA LEU A 338 24.37 4.42 13.75
C LEU A 338 25.32 5.56 14.13
N LEU A 339 25.47 5.79 15.43
CA LEU A 339 26.51 6.69 15.95
C LEU A 339 27.90 6.10 15.65
N ALA A 340 28.88 7.00 15.51
CA ALA A 340 30.26 6.65 15.27
C ALA A 340 31.16 7.22 16.38
N ASP A 341 32.18 6.44 16.76
CA ASP A 341 33.20 6.85 17.72
C ASP A 341 33.98 8.07 17.21
N CYS A 342 34.37 8.96 18.13
CA CYS A 342 35.07 10.19 17.78
C CYS A 342 36.14 10.53 18.82
N THR A 343 37.30 10.97 18.33
CA THR A 343 38.38 11.54 19.16
C THR A 343 38.61 12.98 18.72
N THR A 344 38.64 13.92 19.66
CA THR A 344 38.83 15.35 19.37
C THR A 344 39.69 16.03 20.42
N LYS A 345 40.07 17.28 20.19
CA LYS A 345 40.86 18.08 21.13
C LYS A 345 39.96 18.94 22.02
N ILE A 346 40.45 19.26 23.21
CA ILE A 346 39.80 20.20 24.12
C ILE A 346 39.43 21.53 23.42
N GLY A 347 38.23 22.04 23.72
CA GLY A 347 37.69 23.30 23.18
C GLY A 347 37.08 23.21 21.77
N GLN A 348 37.07 22.03 21.14
CA GLN A 348 36.41 21.82 19.84
C GLN A 348 34.91 21.52 20.00
N THR A 349 34.16 21.64 18.92
CA THR A 349 32.74 21.24 18.85
C THR A 349 32.63 19.82 18.27
N ILE A 350 31.81 18.96 18.88
CA ILE A 350 31.52 17.60 18.38
C ILE A 350 30.07 17.54 17.90
N LYS A 351 29.83 16.85 16.79
CA LYS A 351 28.50 16.57 16.25
C LYS A 351 28.27 15.07 16.13
N LEU A 352 27.35 14.53 16.93
CA LEU A 352 26.92 13.14 16.88
C LEU A 352 25.60 13.05 16.14
N THR A 353 25.55 12.31 15.04
CA THR A 353 24.37 12.22 14.18
C THR A 353 23.97 10.77 13.98
N CYS A 354 22.68 10.49 14.11
CA CYS A 354 22.07 9.20 13.83
C CYS A 354 20.73 9.40 13.11
N LYS A 355 20.30 8.38 12.37
CA LYS A 355 19.02 8.40 11.65
C LYS A 355 18.25 7.13 11.95
N VAL A 356 16.97 7.27 12.25
CA VAL A 356 16.10 6.14 12.59
C VAL A 356 14.78 6.28 11.86
N LYS A 357 14.25 5.14 11.43
CA LYS A 357 12.89 5.01 10.89
C LYS A 357 11.99 4.31 11.91
N GLY A 358 10.69 4.55 11.84
CA GLY A 358 9.71 3.89 12.70
C GLY A 358 8.34 4.54 12.59
N THR A 359 7.30 3.71 12.68
CA THR A 359 5.90 4.14 12.67
C THR A 359 5.20 3.50 13.86
N PRO A 360 4.66 4.27 14.84
CA PRO A 360 4.62 5.74 14.93
C PRO A 360 6.00 6.40 15.10
N LYS A 361 6.09 7.73 14.84
CA LYS A 361 7.33 8.50 14.94
C LYS A 361 7.96 8.31 16.33
N PRO A 362 9.20 7.79 16.44
CA PRO A 362 9.82 7.53 17.74
C PRO A 362 10.10 8.81 18.54
N VAL A 363 10.10 8.68 19.86
CA VAL A 363 10.59 9.67 20.82
C VAL A 363 12.03 9.32 21.19
N PHE A 364 12.87 10.33 21.38
CA PHE A 364 14.30 10.16 21.53
C PHE A 364 14.78 10.61 22.89
N SER A 365 15.81 9.93 23.38
CA SER A 365 16.51 10.30 24.60
C SER A 365 18.00 10.04 24.42
N TRP A 366 18.81 11.00 24.86
CA TRP A 366 20.26 10.89 24.82
C TRP A 366 20.78 10.56 26.21
N PHE A 367 21.83 9.75 26.27
CA PHE A 367 22.49 9.40 27.52
C PHE A 367 24.00 9.49 27.37
N LYS A 368 24.66 9.78 28.47
CA LYS A 368 26.12 9.69 28.62
C LYS A 368 26.44 8.86 29.84
N ASP A 369 27.20 7.79 29.67
CA ASP A 369 27.59 6.85 30.72
C ASP A 369 26.38 6.35 31.55
N GLY A 370 25.23 6.19 30.88
CA GLY A 370 23.97 5.75 31.48
C GLY A 370 23.11 6.86 32.09
N LEU A 371 23.57 8.11 32.14
CA LEU A 371 22.81 9.25 32.65
C LEU A 371 22.13 10.02 31.52
N ALA A 372 20.84 10.37 31.69
CA ALA A 372 20.09 11.11 30.69
C ALA A 372 20.66 12.53 30.49
N LEU A 373 20.74 12.93 29.22
CA LEU A 373 21.15 14.27 28.81
C LEU A 373 19.91 15.10 28.47
N GLU A 374 19.88 16.33 28.94
CA GLU A 374 18.88 17.33 28.61
C GLU A 374 19.50 18.45 27.76
N ASP A 375 18.64 19.14 27.01
CA ASP A 375 19.05 20.30 26.23
C ASP A 375 19.61 21.40 27.15
N SER A 376 20.80 21.89 26.82
CA SER A 376 21.52 22.87 27.62
C SER A 376 22.46 23.67 26.73
N PRO A 377 23.02 24.81 27.19
CA PRO A 377 24.00 25.56 26.41
C PRO A 377 25.23 24.73 25.97
N HIS A 378 25.55 23.65 26.70
CA HIS A 378 26.65 22.73 26.41
C HIS A 378 26.24 21.51 25.56
N HIS A 379 24.97 21.09 25.66
CA HIS A 379 24.41 19.94 24.94
C HIS A 379 23.22 20.40 24.10
N ILE A 380 23.42 20.60 22.80
CA ILE A 380 22.37 21.07 21.89
C ILE A 380 21.79 19.87 21.15
N ILE A 381 20.51 19.57 21.40
CA ILE A 381 19.82 18.44 20.79
C ILE A 381 18.90 18.95 19.67
N THR A 382 19.10 18.45 18.45
CA THR A 382 18.32 18.85 17.27
C THR A 382 17.78 17.65 16.50
N ALA A 383 16.67 17.86 15.80
CA ALA A 383 16.04 16.87 14.94
C ALA A 383 15.54 17.52 13.65
N ASP A 384 15.70 16.83 12.52
CA ASP A 384 15.08 17.25 11.26
C ASP A 384 13.72 16.56 11.02
N ARG A 385 13.00 17.01 9.97
CA ARG A 385 11.72 16.40 9.58
C ARG A 385 11.89 15.03 8.91
N ALA A 386 13.11 14.64 8.54
CA ALA A 386 13.44 13.40 7.83
C ALA A 386 13.92 12.27 8.76
N GLY A 387 13.87 12.46 10.08
CA GLY A 387 14.22 11.44 11.07
C GLY A 387 15.70 11.41 11.45
N THR A 388 16.46 12.44 11.10
CA THR A 388 17.86 12.61 11.51
C THR A 388 17.91 13.37 12.84
N TRP A 389 18.64 12.80 13.80
CA TRP A 389 18.85 13.37 15.13
C TRP A 389 20.31 13.68 15.35
N CYS A 390 20.55 14.77 16.07
CA CYS A 390 21.88 15.29 16.26
C CYS A 390 22.08 15.85 17.67
N LEU A 391 23.12 15.39 18.35
CA LEU A 391 23.65 15.97 19.58
C LEU A 391 24.93 16.74 19.26
N ILE A 392 24.96 18.02 19.61
CA ILE A 392 26.11 18.90 19.45
C ILE A 392 26.67 19.21 20.84
N LEU A 393 27.96 18.97 21.03
CA LEU A 393 28.70 19.36 22.23
C LEU A 393 29.61 20.52 21.85
N ASP A 394 29.43 21.68 22.46
CA ASP A 394 30.26 22.85 22.16
C ASP A 394 31.35 23.05 23.22
N GLY A 395 32.56 23.43 22.80
CA GLY A 395 33.67 23.68 23.71
C GLY A 395 34.05 22.48 24.60
N VAL A 396 34.22 21.30 24.01
CA VAL A 396 34.38 20.05 24.79
C VAL A 396 35.57 20.05 25.75
N THR A 397 35.35 19.44 26.91
CA THR A 397 36.32 19.28 27.99
C THR A 397 36.68 17.82 28.19
N PRO A 398 37.75 17.48 28.95
CA PRO A 398 38.08 16.09 29.25
C PRO A 398 36.94 15.32 29.93
N LYS A 399 36.08 16.04 30.67
CA LYS A 399 34.89 15.48 31.31
C LYS A 399 33.85 14.99 30.31
N ASP A 400 33.87 15.48 29.07
CA ASP A 400 32.94 15.07 28.00
C ASP A 400 33.35 13.75 27.34
N SER A 401 34.50 13.19 27.72
CA SER A 401 34.83 11.81 27.34
C SER A 401 33.86 10.84 28.01
N GLY A 402 33.39 9.83 27.27
CA GLY A 402 32.42 8.87 27.78
C GLY A 402 31.73 8.10 26.65
N GLN A 403 30.81 7.23 27.05
CA GLN A 403 29.97 6.48 26.12
C GLN A 403 28.61 7.18 25.98
N TYR A 404 28.32 7.64 24.77
CA TYR A 404 27.08 8.30 24.41
C TYR A 404 26.11 7.29 23.79
N MET A 405 24.84 7.36 24.19
CA MET A 405 23.76 6.54 23.66
C MET A 405 22.65 7.42 23.12
N CYS A 406 22.17 7.10 21.91
CA CYS A 406 20.88 7.57 21.44
C CYS A 406 19.86 6.42 21.56
N TYR A 407 18.78 6.66 22.27
CA TYR A 407 17.67 5.73 22.47
C TYR A 407 16.43 6.26 21.76
N ALA A 408 15.78 5.41 20.98
CA ALA A 408 14.54 5.72 20.28
C ALA A 408 13.44 4.74 20.72
N SER A 409 12.29 5.26 21.15
CA SER A 409 11.14 4.46 21.59
C SER A 409 9.84 4.88 20.90
N SER A 410 8.99 3.90 20.62
CA SER A 410 7.62 4.11 20.16
C SER A 410 6.68 3.14 20.86
N SER A 411 5.38 3.24 20.60
CA SER A 411 4.36 2.32 21.16
C SER A 411 4.55 0.85 20.73
N VAL A 412 5.40 0.59 19.73
CA VAL A 412 5.58 -0.74 19.12
C VAL A 412 7.00 -1.30 19.26
N GLY A 413 7.91 -0.60 19.95
CA GLY A 413 9.25 -1.10 20.20
C GLY A 413 10.25 -0.01 20.57
N HIS A 414 11.51 -0.40 20.66
CA HIS A 414 12.62 0.50 20.94
C HIS A 414 13.91 0.02 20.26
N ALA A 415 14.85 0.94 20.05
CA ALA A 415 16.20 0.64 19.60
C ALA A 415 17.20 1.62 20.22
N SER A 416 18.48 1.25 20.22
CA SER A 416 19.57 2.12 20.67
C SER A 416 20.81 2.01 19.79
N THR A 417 21.62 3.06 19.81
CA THR A 417 22.94 3.10 19.17
C THR A 417 23.92 3.82 20.10
N LEU A 418 25.21 3.45 20.02
CA LEU A 418 26.26 3.86 20.96
C LEU A 418 27.46 4.43 20.21
N ALA A 419 28.12 5.41 20.80
CA ALA A 419 29.43 5.90 20.37
C ALA A 419 30.30 6.31 21.56
N LYS A 420 31.60 6.05 21.46
CA LYS A 420 32.60 6.45 22.43
C LYS A 420 33.28 7.75 22.00
N ILE A 421 33.31 8.71 22.91
CA ILE A 421 33.95 10.01 22.71
C ILE A 421 35.19 10.12 23.59
N VAL A 422 36.29 10.56 22.98
CA VAL A 422 37.56 10.80 23.67
C VAL A 422 38.00 12.24 23.40
N VAL A 423 38.20 13.02 24.47
CA VAL A 423 38.72 14.39 24.39
C VAL A 423 40.18 14.40 24.83
N ASP A 424 41.04 14.65 23.86
CA ASP A 424 42.47 14.79 24.06
C ASP A 424 42.80 16.12 24.74
N ALA A 425 43.55 16.02 25.83
CA ALA A 425 44.08 17.16 26.56
C ALA A 425 45.61 17.17 26.44
N PRO A 426 46.21 18.27 25.94
CA PRO A 426 47.65 18.38 25.86
C PRO A 426 48.29 18.31 27.25
N PRO A 427 49.53 17.81 27.38
CA PRO A 427 50.20 17.70 28.65
C PRO A 427 50.50 19.06 29.26
N ARG A 428 50.03 19.22 30.50
CA ARG A 428 50.35 20.37 31.35
C ARG A 428 50.82 19.89 32.72
N PHE A 429 51.81 20.56 33.29
CA PHE A 429 52.23 20.31 34.67
C PHE A 429 51.21 20.91 35.64
N ILE A 430 50.65 20.07 36.51
CA ILE A 430 49.83 20.47 37.66
C ILE A 430 50.76 20.96 38.77
N THR A 431 51.74 20.14 39.14
CA THR A 431 52.80 20.51 40.08
C THR A 431 54.12 20.57 39.32
N ARG A 432 54.81 21.70 39.48
CA ARG A 432 56.15 21.89 38.95
C ARG A 432 57.16 21.48 40.01
N LEU A 433 58.37 21.17 39.56
CA LEU A 433 59.51 20.96 40.44
C LEU A 433 59.72 22.21 41.31
N GLN A 434 59.88 22.00 42.61
CA GLN A 434 60.18 23.05 43.57
C GLN A 434 61.68 23.03 43.88
N SER A 435 62.27 24.21 44.05
CA SER A 435 63.66 24.34 44.48
C SER A 435 63.82 23.81 45.90
N ALA A 436 64.86 23.02 46.13
CA ALA A 436 65.26 22.55 47.45
C ALA A 436 66.64 23.11 47.81
N CYS A 437 66.81 23.54 49.06
CA CYS A 437 68.11 23.91 49.63
C CYS A 437 68.47 22.82 50.64
N LEU A 438 69.58 22.13 50.41
CA LEU A 438 69.98 20.92 51.13
C LEU A 438 71.42 21.05 51.61
N LEU A 439 71.75 20.35 52.69
CA LEU A 439 73.13 20.20 53.13
C LEU A 439 73.81 19.06 52.36
N GLU A 440 75.14 19.12 52.27
CA GLU A 440 75.93 18.12 51.59
C GLU A 440 75.71 16.72 52.20
N GLY A 441 75.30 15.76 51.37
CA GLY A 441 74.98 14.39 51.79
C GLY A 441 73.49 14.12 52.08
N GLU A 442 72.61 15.12 51.95
CA GLU A 442 71.15 14.91 52.08
C GLU A 442 70.51 14.45 50.75
N ASP A 443 69.59 13.48 50.87
CA ASP A 443 68.77 13.03 49.74
C ASP A 443 67.60 13.99 49.49
N VAL A 444 67.24 14.17 48.22
CA VAL A 444 66.07 14.96 47.82
C VAL A 444 65.17 14.20 46.86
N GLN A 445 63.86 14.32 47.10
CA GLN A 445 62.84 13.79 46.22
C GLN A 445 62.13 14.92 45.46
N PHE A 446 62.21 14.85 44.14
CA PHE A 446 61.51 15.75 43.24
C PHE A 446 60.21 15.10 42.76
N THR A 447 59.08 15.71 43.05
CA THR A 447 57.76 15.25 42.58
C THR A 447 57.16 16.24 41.61
N CYS A 448 56.68 15.76 40.46
CA CYS A 448 55.85 16.54 39.54
C CYS A 448 54.67 15.70 39.06
N SER A 449 53.54 16.35 38.84
CA SER A 449 52.31 15.72 38.37
C SER A 449 51.87 16.41 37.10
N THR A 450 51.48 15.64 36.08
CA THR A 450 50.98 16.17 34.80
C THR A 450 49.52 15.80 34.58
N HIS A 451 48.77 16.67 33.91
CA HIS A 451 47.42 16.38 33.43
C HIS A 451 47.45 16.28 31.91
N SER A 452 47.15 15.10 31.36
CA SER A 452 46.96 14.90 29.92
C SER A 452 46.09 13.69 29.64
N THR A 453 45.47 13.69 28.47
CA THR A 453 44.80 12.54 27.87
C THR A 453 45.25 12.49 26.41
N PRO A 454 45.97 11.44 25.96
CA PRO A 454 46.51 10.31 26.73
C PRO A 454 47.67 10.70 27.66
N LEU A 455 48.04 9.83 28.61
CA LEU A 455 49.12 10.07 29.59
C LEU A 455 50.47 10.36 28.90
N PRO A 456 51.26 11.34 29.38
CA PRO A 456 52.49 11.73 28.72
C PRO A 456 53.67 10.91 29.25
N ARG A 457 54.73 10.77 28.46
CA ARG A 457 56.01 10.28 28.98
C ARG A 457 56.76 11.46 29.62
N ILE A 458 57.04 11.35 30.92
CA ILE A 458 57.84 12.32 31.67
C ILE A 458 59.32 11.94 31.55
N ARG A 459 60.20 12.91 31.35
CA ARG A 459 61.65 12.75 31.39
C ARG A 459 62.25 13.80 32.32
N TYR A 460 63.23 13.41 33.13
CA TYR A 460 63.96 14.31 34.02
C TYR A 460 65.33 14.65 33.42
N GLY A 461 65.79 15.88 33.60
CA GLY A 461 67.11 16.31 33.13
C GLY A 461 67.72 17.30 34.10
N ALA A 462 69.00 17.13 34.41
CA ALA A 462 69.78 18.10 35.18
C ALA A 462 70.39 19.11 34.21
N VAL A 463 70.23 20.40 34.50
CA VAL A 463 70.86 21.49 33.73
C VAL A 463 71.85 22.19 34.66
N ASN A 464 73.15 21.99 34.43
CA ASN A 464 74.18 22.73 35.15
C ASN A 464 74.24 24.18 34.65
N CYS A 465 74.73 25.11 35.47
CA CYS A 465 74.90 26.53 35.11
C CYS A 465 75.80 26.77 33.88
N ALA A 466 76.49 25.74 33.37
CA ALA A 466 77.28 25.74 32.14
C ALA A 466 76.52 25.25 30.87
N GLY A 467 75.23 24.92 30.98
CA GLY A 467 74.38 24.59 29.82
C GLY A 467 74.43 23.14 29.31
N SER A 468 75.10 22.21 29.99
CA SER A 468 75.03 20.78 29.64
C SER A 468 73.81 20.11 30.28
N THR A 469 73.00 19.43 29.48
CA THR A 469 71.87 18.59 29.92
C THR A 469 72.29 17.13 30.03
N ASP A 470 72.30 16.58 31.24
CA ASP A 470 72.31 15.13 31.43
C ASP A 470 70.86 14.66 31.64
N VAL A 471 70.36 13.89 30.68
CA VAL A 471 68.99 13.34 30.71
C VAL A 471 69.03 11.99 31.42
N VAL A 472 68.37 11.89 32.57
CA VAL A 472 68.20 10.62 33.29
C VAL A 472 66.81 10.08 32.95
N SER A 473 66.78 8.81 32.51
CA SER A 473 65.58 8.16 31.95
C SER A 473 64.52 7.88 33.00
#